data_AF-A0A0L8JA49-F1
#
_entry.id   AF-A0A0L8JA49-F1
#
_cell.length_a   1.000
_cell.length_b   1.000
_cell.length_c   1.000
_cell.angle_alpha   90.00
_cell.angle_beta   90.00
_cell.angle_gamma   90.00
#
_symmetry.space_group_name_H-M   'P 1'
#
loop_
_entity.id
_entity.type
_entity.pdbx_description
1 polymer ?
#
loop_
_entity_poly.entity_id
_entity_poly.type
_entity_poly.pdbx_seq_one_letter_code
_entity_poly.pdbx_strand_id
1 'polypeptide(L)'
;MATQTFSYYLVQNLPPGYRRELTWGPDPFFSQGTFTLSAHPVTDFRQTLYWLTFDDVSVGKKDIGSGDISNVQSYLWAKVRNSGLSGQGTVKSYTAYLTRTTA
;
A
#
# COMPACT_ATOMS: atom_id res chain seq x y z
N MET A 1 -22.44 8.00 0.33
CA MET A 1 -21.02 7.82 -0.05
C MET A 1 -20.11 8.46 0.97
N ALA A 2 -19.40 7.64 1.75
CA ALA A 2 -18.37 8.07 2.69
C ALA A 2 -16.99 7.65 2.17
N THR A 3 -16.01 8.52 2.33
CA THR A 3 -14.62 8.29 1.90
C THR A 3 -13.70 8.41 3.10
N GLN A 4 -12.86 7.40 3.31
CA GLN A 4 -11.86 7.36 4.39
C GLN A 4 -10.48 7.18 3.76
N THR A 5 -9.55 8.08 4.06
CA THR A 5 -8.17 8.01 3.56
C THR A 5 -7.20 7.85 4.72
N PHE A 6 -6.34 6.84 4.62
CA PHE A 6 -5.28 6.55 5.55
C PHE A 6 -3.94 6.81 4.87
N SER A 7 -2.96 7.38 5.60
CA SER A 7 -1.62 7.68 5.07
C SER A 7 -0.54 6.96 5.89
N TYR A 8 0.42 6.36 5.19
CA TYR A 8 1.50 5.58 5.81
C TYR A 8 2.84 6.04 5.25
N TYR A 9 3.67 6.63 6.11
CA TYR A 9 5.03 7.03 5.75
C TYR A 9 5.99 5.85 5.89
N LEU A 10 6.76 5.58 4.84
CA LEU A 10 7.64 4.42 4.75
C LEU A 10 9.06 4.88 4.36
N VAL A 11 10.05 4.56 5.21
CA VAL A 11 11.48 4.85 4.97
C VAL A 11 12.18 3.59 4.50
N GLN A 12 12.36 3.43 3.19
CA GLN A 12 12.82 2.19 2.58
C GLN A 12 13.52 2.42 1.24
N ASN A 13 14.68 1.78 1.05
CA ASN A 13 15.39 1.75 -0.23
C ASN A 13 14.67 0.82 -1.23
N LEU A 14 14.07 1.38 -2.27
CA LEU A 14 13.46 0.64 -3.37
C LEU A 14 14.19 0.98 -4.69
N PRO A 15 15.20 0.19 -5.11
CA PRO A 15 15.89 0.41 -6.37
C PRO A 15 14.95 0.21 -7.58
N PRO A 16 15.25 0.80 -8.76
CA PRO A 16 14.48 0.56 -9.97
C PRO A 16 14.28 -0.93 -10.26
N GLY A 17 13.07 -1.32 -10.61
CA GLY A 17 12.67 -2.70 -10.87
C GLY A 17 12.28 -3.52 -9.64
N TYR A 18 12.60 -3.07 -8.41
CA TYR A 18 12.29 -3.81 -7.19
C TYR A 18 10.84 -3.61 -6.75
N ARG A 19 10.30 -4.67 -6.16
CA ARG A 19 8.96 -4.76 -5.58
C ARG A 19 9.05 -4.95 -4.08
N ARG A 20 8.03 -4.48 -3.37
CA ARG A 20 7.86 -4.72 -1.95
C ARG A 20 6.40 -4.89 -1.58
N GLU A 21 6.16 -5.76 -0.61
CA GLU A 21 4.85 -5.96 0.00
C GLU A 21 4.57 -4.89 1.06
N LEU A 22 3.34 -4.36 1.00
CA LEU A 22 2.72 -3.54 2.01
C LEU A 22 1.48 -4.26 2.52
N THR A 23 1.32 -4.25 3.84
CA THR A 23 0.19 -4.90 4.50
C THR A 23 -0.44 -3.91 5.46
N TRP A 24 -1.75 -3.78 5.38
CA TRP A 24 -2.58 -3.00 6.27
C TRP A 24 -3.51 -3.92 7.05
N GLY A 25 -3.71 -3.59 8.32
CA GLY A 25 -4.64 -4.30 9.21
C GLY A 25 -3.94 -5.00 10.37
N PRO A 26 -4.70 -5.75 11.19
CA PRO A 26 -6.11 -6.10 10.97
C PRO A 26 -7.04 -4.88 11.15
N ASP A 27 -8.04 -4.72 10.28
CA ASP A 27 -9.03 -3.64 10.40
C ASP A 27 -10.42 -4.11 9.90
N PRO A 28 -11.50 -3.94 10.70
CA PRO A 28 -12.85 -4.33 10.30
C PRO A 28 -13.36 -3.58 9.05
N PHE A 29 -12.84 -2.39 8.75
CA PHE A 29 -13.23 -1.60 7.57
C PHE A 29 -12.74 -2.23 6.27
N PHE A 30 -11.75 -3.13 6.30
CA PHE A 30 -11.28 -3.84 5.10
C PHE A 30 -12.22 -4.95 4.62
N SER A 31 -13.30 -5.23 5.35
CA SER A 31 -14.29 -6.24 4.95
C SER A 31 -15.28 -5.80 3.86
N GLN A 32 -15.31 -4.51 3.51
CA GLN A 32 -16.31 -3.94 2.60
C GLN A 32 -15.86 -2.62 1.96
N GLY A 33 -16.28 -2.36 0.72
CA GLY A 33 -16.00 -1.13 -0.03
C GLY A 33 -15.01 -1.33 -1.16
N THR A 34 -14.71 -0.24 -1.87
CA THR A 34 -13.68 -0.21 -2.92
C THR A 34 -12.43 0.47 -2.37
N PHE A 35 -11.26 -0.09 -2.66
CA PHE A 35 -9.98 0.44 -2.20
C PHE A 35 -9.19 0.99 -3.39
N THR A 36 -8.65 2.18 -3.19
CA THR A 36 -7.71 2.82 -4.12
C THR A 36 -6.42 3.13 -3.39
N LEU A 37 -5.30 2.96 -4.08
CA LEU A 37 -3.96 3.14 -3.53
C LEU A 37 -3.19 4.17 -4.36
N SER A 38 -2.43 5.02 -3.69
CA SER A 38 -1.44 5.87 -4.33
C SER A 38 -0.15 5.90 -3.51
N ALA A 39 0.98 6.13 -4.17
CA ALA A 39 2.28 6.22 -3.52
C ALA A 39 3.03 7.43 -4.04
N HIS A 40 3.56 8.23 -3.13
CA HIS A 40 4.22 9.49 -3.43
C HIS A 40 5.67 9.41 -2.91
N PRO A 41 6.68 9.28 -3.79
CA PRO A 41 8.06 9.28 -3.37
C PRO A 41 8.42 10.64 -2.75
N VAL A 42 9.19 10.60 -1.67
CA VAL A 42 9.82 11.80 -1.10
C VAL A 42 11.16 11.98 -1.80
N THR A 43 11.45 13.22 -2.20
CA THR A 43 12.69 13.56 -2.91
C THR A 43 13.30 14.83 -2.33
N ASP A 44 14.61 14.76 -2.08
CA ASP A 44 15.45 15.92 -1.80
C ASP A 44 16.38 16.25 -2.99
N PHE A 45 16.26 15.49 -4.09
CA PHE A 45 17.15 15.58 -5.25
C PHE A 45 16.48 16.32 -6.41
N ARG A 46 17.25 17.19 -7.08
CA ARG A 46 16.83 17.87 -8.31
C ARG A 46 17.14 16.99 -9.52
N GLN A 47 16.26 17.03 -10.53
CA GLN A 47 16.44 16.37 -11.84
C GLN A 47 16.48 14.83 -11.84
N THR A 48 16.08 14.16 -10.76
CA THR A 48 15.94 12.69 -10.73
C THR A 48 14.48 12.31 -10.84
N LEU A 49 14.17 11.40 -11.77
CA LEU A 49 12.83 10.85 -11.91
C LEU A 49 12.63 9.67 -10.95
N TYR A 50 11.51 9.69 -10.21
CA TYR A 50 11.11 8.63 -9.27
C TYR A 50 9.69 8.18 -9.61
N TRP A 51 9.47 6.89 -9.84
CA TRP A 51 8.15 6.32 -10.16
C TRP A 51 7.81 5.17 -9.24
N LEU A 52 6.62 5.22 -8.66
CA LEU A 52 6.05 4.12 -7.88
C LEU A 52 4.73 3.68 -8.51
N THR A 53 4.55 2.36 -8.62
CA THR A 53 3.29 1.74 -9.04
C THR A 53 2.84 0.70 -8.04
N PHE A 54 1.56 0.38 -8.06
CA PHE A 54 1.02 -0.80 -7.39
C PHE A 54 0.70 -1.86 -8.44
N ASP A 55 1.25 -3.06 -8.27
CA ASP A 55 1.08 -4.13 -9.25
C ASP A 55 -0.10 -5.06 -8.87
N ASP A 56 -0.20 -5.43 -7.59
CA ASP A 56 -1.25 -6.31 -7.07
C ASP A 56 -1.88 -5.67 -5.83
N VAL A 57 -3.20 -5.74 -5.70
CA VAL A 57 -3.95 -5.36 -4.49
C VAL A 57 -4.91 -6.47 -4.15
N SER A 58 -4.78 -7.01 -2.94
CA SER A 58 -5.59 -8.13 -2.47
C SER A 58 -6.16 -7.81 -1.10
N VAL A 59 -7.42 -8.17 -0.90
CA VAL A 59 -8.04 -8.23 0.42
C VAL A 59 -8.18 -9.70 0.79
N GLY A 60 -7.93 -9.99 2.05
CA GLY A 60 -7.96 -11.35 2.56
C GLY A 60 -8.24 -11.35 4.04
N LYS A 61 -8.56 -12.53 4.53
CA LYS A 61 -9.04 -12.73 5.88
C LYS A 61 -8.21 -13.82 6.55
N LYS A 62 -7.79 -13.57 7.78
CA LYS A 62 -7.08 -14.54 8.62
C LYS A 62 -8.00 -14.95 9.76
N ASP A 63 -8.28 -16.23 9.87
CA ASP A 63 -8.86 -16.83 11.08
C ASP A 63 -7.74 -16.97 12.13
N ILE A 64 -7.93 -16.36 13.30
CA ILE A 64 -6.93 -16.36 14.38
C ILE A 64 -7.30 -17.26 15.56
N GLY A 65 -8.37 -18.06 15.51
CA GLY A 65 -8.64 -19.04 16.56
C GLY A 65 -10.07 -19.56 16.65
N SER A 66 -10.23 -20.71 17.33
CA SER A 66 -11.50 -21.44 17.42
C SER A 66 -12.52 -20.76 18.34
N GLY A 67 -13.74 -20.54 17.85
CA GLY A 67 -14.91 -20.38 18.72
C GLY A 67 -15.98 -19.42 18.22
N ASP A 68 -15.61 -18.38 17.45
CA ASP A 68 -16.58 -17.39 16.98
C ASP A 68 -16.14 -16.68 15.69
N ILE A 69 -17.11 -16.30 14.84
CA ILE A 69 -16.93 -15.54 13.59
C ILE A 69 -16.23 -14.18 13.84
N SER A 70 -16.26 -13.66 15.08
CA SER A 70 -15.51 -12.47 15.49
C SER A 70 -13.99 -12.61 15.42
N ASN A 71 -13.46 -13.82 15.22
CA ASN A 71 -12.02 -14.09 15.09
C ASN A 71 -11.50 -13.96 13.65
N VAL A 72 -12.36 -13.61 12.70
CA VAL A 72 -11.94 -13.40 11.31
C VAL A 72 -11.47 -11.97 11.12
N GLN A 73 -10.15 -11.79 11.01
CA GLN A 73 -9.54 -10.47 10.83
C GLN A 73 -9.29 -10.17 9.35
N SER A 74 -9.67 -8.97 8.90
CA SER A 74 -9.47 -8.54 7.51
C SER A 74 -8.20 -7.71 7.37
N TYR A 75 -7.48 -7.96 6.28
CA TYR A 75 -6.23 -7.29 5.95
C TYR A 75 -6.25 -6.92 4.46
N LEU A 76 -5.47 -5.89 4.11
CA LEU A 76 -5.23 -5.49 2.74
C LEU A 76 -3.74 -5.61 2.45
N TRP A 77 -3.40 -6.24 1.34
CA TRP A 77 -2.04 -6.41 0.87
C TRP A 77 -1.88 -5.73 -0.48
N ALA A 78 -0.76 -5.08 -0.70
CA ALA A 78 -0.39 -4.61 -2.01
C ALA A 78 1.11 -4.73 -2.28
N LYS A 79 1.48 -4.82 -3.55
CA LYS A 79 2.88 -4.73 -3.97
C LYS A 79 3.16 -3.37 -4.56
N VAL A 80 3.98 -2.59 -3.87
CA VAL A 80 4.54 -1.35 -4.42
C VAL A 80 5.82 -1.66 -5.18
N ARG A 81 5.99 -1.06 -6.35
CA ARG A 81 7.16 -1.25 -7.21
C ARG A 81 7.77 0.09 -7.57
N ASN A 82 9.10 0.18 -7.55
CA ASN A 82 9.78 1.24 -8.26
C ASN A 82 9.83 0.85 -9.75
N SER A 83 8.87 1.34 -10.52
CA SER A 83 8.75 1.06 -11.95
C SER A 83 9.64 1.98 -12.81
N GLY A 84 10.59 2.68 -12.17
CA GLY A 84 11.57 3.46 -12.88
C GLY A 84 12.47 2.62 -13.78
N LEU A 85 12.93 3.23 -14.87
CA LEU A 85 13.87 2.62 -15.82
C LEU A 85 15.31 2.64 -15.27
N SER A 86 16.20 1.87 -15.91
CA SER A 86 17.64 1.95 -15.65
C SER A 86 18.13 3.40 -15.82
N GLY A 87 18.89 3.90 -14.84
CA GLY A 87 19.31 5.30 -14.76
C GLY A 87 18.37 6.23 -13.96
N GLN A 88 17.21 5.75 -13.51
CA GLN A 88 16.33 6.48 -12.60
C GLN A 88 16.67 6.23 -11.13
N GLY A 89 16.19 7.11 -10.25
CA GLY A 89 16.60 7.14 -8.85
C GLY A 89 16.06 5.97 -8.02
N THR A 90 16.85 5.55 -7.03
CA THR A 90 16.34 4.70 -5.95
C THR A 90 15.42 5.53 -5.06
N VAL A 91 14.17 5.10 -4.88
CA VAL A 91 13.27 5.73 -3.91
C VAL A 91 13.74 5.37 -2.51
N LYS A 92 14.01 6.39 -1.68
CA LYS A 92 14.53 6.24 -0.31
C LYS A 92 13.43 6.25 0.76
N SER A 93 12.37 6.98 0.47
CA SER A 93 11.15 7.00 1.28
C SER A 93 9.97 7.43 0.41
N TYR A 94 8.78 7.08 0.85
CA TYR A 94 7.53 7.43 0.19
C TYR A 94 6.37 7.38 1.18
N THR A 95 5.31 8.09 0.85
CA THR A 95 4.02 7.99 1.56
C THR A 95 3.06 7.19 0.70
N ALA A 96 2.51 6.10 1.25
CA ALA A 96 1.43 5.35 0.64
C ALA A 96 0.09 5.82 1.23
N TYR A 97 -0.89 6.05 0.37
CA TYR A 97 -2.25 6.38 0.74
C TYR A 97 -3.18 5.24 0.38
N LEU A 98 -4.04 4.88 1.32
CA LEU A 98 -5.12 3.92 1.15
C LEU A 98 -6.44 4.66 1.32
N THR A 99 -7.21 4.75 0.25
CA THR A 99 -8.53 5.37 0.25
C THR A 99 -9.60 4.30 0.06
N ARG A 100 -10.50 4.24 1.03
CA ARG A 100 -11.70 3.39 1.00
C ARG A 100 -12.91 4.23 0.65
N THR A 101 -13.69 3.75 -0.31
CA THR A 101 -14.98 4.33 -0.69
C THR A 101 -16.10 3.33 -0.41
N THR A 102 -17.13 3.76 0.31
CA THR A 102 -18.35 2.98 0.56
C THR A 102 -19.56 3.68 -0.07
N ALA A 103 -20.49 2.90 -0.62
CA ALA A 103 -21.77 3.41 -1.14
C ALA A 103 -22.54 4.19 -0.07
#